data_AF-A0A931F0L0-F1
#
_entry.id   AF-A0A931F0L0-F1
#
_cell.length_a   1.000
_cell.length_b   1.000
_cell.length_c   1.000
_cell.angle_alpha   90.00
_cell.angle_beta   90.00
_cell.angle_gamma   90.00
#
_symmetry.space_group_name_H-M   'P 1'
#
loop_
_entity.id
_entity.type
_entity.pdbx_description
1 polymer ?
#
loop_
_entity_poly.entity_id
_entity_poly.type
_entity_poly.pdbx_seq_one_letter_code
_entity_poly.pdbx_strand_id
1 'polypeptide(L)'
;MPVRHRLLREAASKEALAATFTRYARGLADAFTGIPLRPADSDPYWTGPSAERYLAQAASLRRELGDLEDACLATAENLLRRARRLREEAAQTPGPT
;
A
#
# COMPACT_ATOMS: atom_id res chain seq x y z
N MET A 1 15.06 -0.44 -30.42
CA MET A 1 15.40 -0.81 -29.03
C MET A 1 15.29 -2.32 -28.90
N PRO A 2 16.35 -3.02 -28.45
CA PRO A 2 16.32 -4.48 -28.36
C PRO A 2 15.25 -4.96 -27.36
N VAL A 3 14.58 -6.07 -27.67
CA VAL A 3 13.47 -6.63 -26.87
C VAL A 3 13.86 -6.80 -25.39
N ARG A 4 15.07 -7.28 -25.12
CA ARG A 4 15.65 -7.38 -23.77
C ARG A 4 15.64 -6.06 -23.00
N HIS A 5 16.04 -4.95 -23.63
CA HIS A 5 16.05 -3.63 -22.99
C HIS A 5 14.63 -3.13 -22.66
N ARG A 6 13.64 -3.46 -23.49
CA ARG A 6 12.24 -3.13 -23.22
C ARG A 6 11.71 -3.88 -22.00
N LEU A 7 11.97 -5.19 -21.90
CA LEU A 7 11.56 -6.02 -20.77
C LEU A 7 12.16 -5.53 -19.45
N LEU A 8 13.46 -5.22 -19.43
CA LEU A 8 14.14 -4.70 -18.24
C LEU A 8 13.59 -3.33 -17.79
N ARG A 9 13.31 -2.43 -18.75
CA ARG A 9 12.69 -1.13 -18.45
C ARG A 9 11.30 -1.30 -17.86
N GLU A 10 10.51 -2.22 -18.41
CA GLU A 10 9.17 -2.49 -17.94
C GLU A 10 9.17 -3.13 -16.54
N ALA A 11 10.12 -4.02 -16.26
CA ALA A 11 10.32 -4.57 -14.92
C ALA A 11 10.64 -3.46 -13.90
N ALA A 12 11.58 -2.57 -14.23
CA ALA A 12 11.95 -1.45 -13.36
C ALA A 12 10.77 -0.49 -13.11
N SER A 13 9.94 -0.24 -14.12
CA SER A 13 8.73 0.58 -13.97
C SER A 13 7.74 -0.05 -12.99
N LYS A 14 7.51 -1.37 -13.07
CA LYS A 14 6.63 -2.09 -12.14
C LYS A 14 7.16 -2.05 -10.71
N GLU A 15 8.47 -2.13 -10.51
CA GLU A 15 9.09 -2.02 -9.18
C GLU A 15 8.96 -0.64 -8.58
N ALA A 16 9.17 0.40 -9.39
CA ALA A 16 8.97 1.78 -8.94
C ALA A 16 7.51 2.02 -8.51
N LEU A 17 6.56 1.45 -9.25
CA LEU A 17 5.15 1.52 -8.88
C LEU A 17 4.85 0.71 -7.62
N ALA A 18 5.42 -0.49 -7.46
CA ALA A 18 5.28 -1.29 -6.25
C ALA A 18 5.79 -0.53 -5.02
N ALA A 19 6.97 0.09 -5.10
CA ALA A 19 7.53 0.92 -4.03
C ALA A 19 6.61 2.09 -3.66
N THR A 20 5.94 2.67 -4.65
CA THR A 20 4.95 3.75 -4.43
C THR A 20 3.74 3.23 -3.64
N PHE A 21 3.17 2.09 -4.02
CA PHE A 21 2.07 1.47 -3.28
C PHE A 21 2.46 1.08 -1.86
N THR A 22 3.65 0.52 -1.67
CA THR A 22 4.18 0.22 -0.31
C THR A 22 4.33 1.48 0.54
N ARG A 23 4.78 2.59 -0.06
CA ARG A 23 4.88 3.88 0.66
C ARG A 23 3.51 4.40 1.07
N TYR A 24 2.51 4.30 0.18
CA TYR A 24 1.15 4.72 0.51
C TYR A 24 0.52 3.86 1.61
N ALA A 25 0.69 2.53 1.56
CA ALA A 25 0.24 1.64 2.63
C ALA A 25 0.77 2.08 4.00
N ARG A 26 2.07 2.38 4.11
CA ARG A 26 2.67 2.91 5.35
C ARG A 26 2.07 4.24 5.78
N GLY A 27 1.88 5.17 4.84
CA GLY A 27 1.27 6.46 5.13
C GLY A 27 -0.18 6.34 5.63
N LEU A 28 -0.95 5.36 5.14
CA LEU A 28 -2.31 5.11 5.61
C LEU A 28 -2.33 4.54 7.04
N ALA A 29 -1.40 3.63 7.36
CA ALA A 29 -1.24 3.12 8.71
C ALA A 29 -0.90 4.24 9.71
N ASP A 30 -0.01 5.15 9.31
CA ASP A 30 0.45 6.25 10.16
C ASP A 30 -0.63 7.33 10.38
N ALA A 31 -1.57 7.51 9.44
CA ALA A 31 -2.58 8.57 9.48
C ALA A 31 -3.52 8.51 10.70
N PHE A 32 -3.67 7.35 11.33
CA PHE A 32 -4.48 7.15 12.53
C PHE A 32 -3.68 7.16 13.84
N THR A 33 -2.38 7.43 13.78
CA THR A 33 -1.54 7.52 14.97
C THR A 33 -2.01 8.66 15.86
N GLY A 34 -2.34 8.35 17.11
CA GLY A 34 -2.80 9.33 18.09
C GLY A 34 -4.28 9.70 18.00
N ILE A 35 -5.05 9.05 17.10
CA ILE A 35 -6.51 9.21 17.07
C ILE A 35 -7.13 8.25 18.09
N PRO A 36 -7.99 8.74 19.02
CA PRO A 36 -8.76 7.87 19.91
C PRO A 36 -9.67 6.93 19.10
N LEU A 37 -9.52 5.63 19.31
CA LEU A 37 -10.32 4.61 18.62
C LEU A 37 -11.16 3.78 19.59
N ARG A 38 -10.89 3.93 20.89
CA ARG A 38 -11.62 3.26 21.97
C ARG A 38 -12.14 4.30 22.96
N PRO A 39 -13.27 4.02 23.64
CA PRO A 39 -13.77 4.89 24.70
C PRO A 39 -12.70 5.25 25.74
N ALA A 40 -11.93 4.24 26.18
CA ALA A 40 -10.85 4.43 27.14
C ALA A 40 -9.75 5.42 26.70
N ASP A 41 -9.59 5.66 25.40
CA ASP A 41 -8.60 6.61 24.86
C ASP A 41 -9.06 8.07 25.04
N SER A 42 -10.38 8.31 25.12
CA SER A 42 -10.99 9.65 25.22
C SER A 42 -11.73 9.93 26.53
N ASP A 43 -12.17 8.91 27.26
CA ASP A 43 -13.00 9.02 28.47
C ASP A 43 -12.50 10.05 29.52
N PRO A 44 -11.18 10.22 29.76
CA PRO A 44 -10.70 11.21 30.72
C PRO A 44 -10.91 12.68 30.28
N TYR A 45 -11.11 12.93 28.99
CA TYR A 45 -11.09 14.26 28.40
C TYR A 45 -12.38 14.62 27.66
N TRP A 46 -13.08 13.62 27.13
CA TRP A 46 -14.25 13.82 26.29
C TRP A 46 -15.21 12.63 26.36
N THR A 47 -16.43 12.90 26.83
CA THR A 47 -17.47 11.88 27.05
C THR A 47 -18.83 12.31 26.48
N GLY A 48 -19.79 11.39 26.53
CA GLY A 48 -21.17 11.61 26.14
C GLY A 48 -21.45 11.31 24.65
N PRO A 49 -22.69 11.56 24.19
CA PRO A 49 -23.16 11.06 22.89
C PRO A 49 -22.37 11.55 21.67
N SER A 50 -21.73 12.72 21.78
CA SER A 50 -20.87 13.24 20.70
C SER A 50 -19.55 12.48 20.60
N ALA A 51 -18.95 12.10 21.74
CA ALA A 51 -17.73 11.30 21.78
C ALA A 51 -18.01 9.89 21.23
N GLU A 52 -19.13 9.29 21.62
CA GLU A 52 -19.57 7.97 21.12
C GLU A 52 -19.73 7.95 19.59
N ARG A 53 -20.41 8.95 19.02
CA ARG A 53 -20.57 9.07 17.55
C ARG A 53 -19.25 9.23 16.84
N TYR A 54 -18.35 10.05 17.37
CA TYR A 54 -17.01 10.23 16.81
C TYR A 54 -16.22 8.92 16.83
N LEU A 55 -16.18 8.21 17.96
CA LEU A 55 -15.46 6.94 18.09
C LEU A 55 -16.01 5.89 17.12
N ALA A 56 -17.32 5.79 16.97
CA ALA A 56 -17.94 4.89 15.99
C ALA A 56 -17.49 5.22 14.56
N GLN A 57 -17.46 6.50 14.20
CA GLN A 57 -17.00 6.94 12.88
C GLN A 57 -15.49 6.72 12.68
N ALA A 58 -14.66 7.06 13.67
CA ALA A 58 -13.22 6.87 13.63
C ALA A 58 -12.85 5.39 13.51
N ALA A 59 -13.55 4.50 14.22
CA ALA A 59 -13.39 3.06 14.10
C ALA A 59 -13.81 2.52 12.72
N SER A 60 -14.87 3.09 12.10
CA SER A 60 -15.25 2.73 10.73
C SER A 60 -14.15 3.13 9.74
N LEU A 61 -13.72 4.39 9.79
CA LEU A 61 -12.69 4.91 8.90
C LEU A 61 -11.37 4.15 9.04
N ARG A 62 -10.98 3.78 10.27
CA ARG A 62 -9.76 2.98 10.50
C ARG A 62 -9.82 1.61 9.80
N ARG A 63 -11.00 0.98 9.76
CA ARG A 63 -11.20 -0.29 9.04
C ARG A 63 -11.11 -0.08 7.54
N GLU A 64 -11.82 0.91 6.99
CA GLU A 64 -11.77 1.24 5.56
C GLU A 64 -10.35 1.58 5.08
N LEU A 65 -9.56 2.29 5.89
CA LEU A 65 -8.16 2.54 5.59
C LEU A 65 -7.29 1.27 5.71
N GLY A 66 -7.62 0.36 6.62
CA GLY A 66 -6.97 -0.95 6.69
C GLY A 66 -7.20 -1.76 5.42
N ASP A 67 -8.43 -1.79 4.91
CA ASP A 67 -8.74 -2.46 3.64
C ASP A 67 -7.99 -1.82 2.47
N LEU A 68 -7.83 -0.49 2.46
CA LEU A 68 -7.06 0.23 1.45
C LEU A 68 -5.54 -0.03 1.58
N GLU A 69 -5.01 -0.11 2.80
CA GLU A 69 -3.63 -0.50 3.09
C GLU A 69 -3.34 -1.90 2.52
N ASP A 70 -4.20 -2.88 2.83
CA ASP A 70 -4.09 -4.25 2.34
C ASP A 70 -4.15 -4.30 0.81
N ALA A 71 -5.07 -3.56 0.18
CA ALA A 71 -5.17 -3.47 -1.27
C ALA A 71 -3.89 -2.88 -1.91
N CYS A 72 -3.27 -1.87 -1.27
CA CYS A 72 -2.01 -1.30 -1.71
C CYS A 72 -0.87 -2.34 -1.62
N LEU A 73 -0.77 -3.05 -0.50
CA LEU A 73 0.25 -4.09 -0.31
C LEU A 73 0.10 -5.25 -1.30
N ALA A 74 -1.13 -5.75 -1.49
CA ALA A 74 -1.42 -6.79 -2.47
C ALA A 74 -1.08 -6.35 -3.91
N THR A 75 -1.37 -5.08 -4.25
CA THR A 75 -1.01 -4.52 -5.55
C THR A 75 0.50 -4.41 -5.73
N ALA A 76 1.23 -3.97 -4.70
CA ALA A 76 2.69 -3.92 -4.72
C ALA A 76 3.30 -5.32 -4.94
N GLU A 77 2.82 -6.33 -4.22
CA GLU A 77 3.28 -7.71 -4.39
C GLU A 77 3.00 -8.23 -5.82
N ASN A 78 1.81 -7.98 -6.35
CA ASN A 78 1.45 -8.33 -7.73
C ASN A 78 2.40 -7.70 -8.76
N LEU A 79 2.74 -6.43 -8.57
CA LEU A 79 3.69 -5.71 -9.43
C LEU A 79 5.09 -6.32 -9.36
N LEU A 80 5.58 -6.64 -8.15
CA LEU A 80 6.88 -7.29 -7.95
C LEU A 80 6.93 -8.67 -8.60
N ARG A 81 5.87 -9.49 -8.46
CA ARG A 81 5.78 -10.80 -9.13
C ARG A 81 5.86 -10.65 -10.65
N ARG A 82 5.17 -9.65 -11.22
CA ARG A 82 5.22 -9.36 -12.66
C ARG A 82 6.59 -8.84 -13.11
N ALA A 83 7.23 -7.97 -12.33
CA ALA A 83 8.57 -7.46 -12.61
C ALA A 83 9.61 -8.59 -12.64
N ARG A 84 9.50 -9.54 -11.70
CA ARG A 84 10.35 -10.74 -11.67
C ARG A 84 10.21 -11.58 -12.93
N ARG A 85 8.97 -11.87 -13.37
CA ARG A 85 8.73 -12.60 -14.64
C ARG A 85 9.34 -11.89 -15.84
N LEU A 86 9.20 -10.57 -15.94
CA LEU A 86 9.81 -9.79 -17.02
C LEU A 86 11.34 -9.86 -17.02
N ARG A 87 11.97 -9.94 -15.84
CA ARG A 87 13.42 -10.14 -15.75
C ARG A 87 13.83 -11.56 -16.15
N GLU A 88 13.06 -12.57 -15.76
CA GLU A 88 13.28 -13.95 -16.16
C GLU A 88 13.16 -14.09 -17.70
N GLU A 89 12.15 -13.48 -18.30
CA GLU A 89 11.99 -13.39 -19.76
C GLU A 89 13.16 -12.64 -20.44
N ALA A 90 13.60 -11.53 -19.86
CA ALA A 90 14.74 -10.77 -20.36
C ALA A 90 16.07 -11.55 -20.31
N ALA A 91 16.22 -12.46 -19.33
CA ALA A 91 17.39 -13.33 -19.21
C ALA A 91 17.39 -14.45 -20.26
N GLN A 92 16.20 -14.90 -20.67
CA GLN A 92 16.01 -15.91 -21.72
C GLN A 92 16.08 -15.34 -23.14
N THR A 93 15.96 -14.02 -23.28
CA THR A 93 16.05 -13.35 -24.60
C THR A 93 17.52 -13.09 -24.95
N PRO A 94 18.04 -13.60 -26.09
CA PRO A 94 19.41 -13.33 -26.49
C PRO A 94 19.68 -11.83 -26.60
N GLY A 95 20.84 -11.39 -26.11
CA GLY A 95 21.28 -10.01 -26.23
C GLY A 95 21.45 -9.61 -27.70
N PRO A 96 21.30 -8.32 -28.06
CA PRO A 96 21.68 -7.89 -29.40
C PRO A 96 23.16 -8.22 -29.60
N THR A 97 23.46 -9.06 -30.59
CA THR A 97 24.79 -9.20 -31.19
C THR A 97 25.28 -7.86 -31.72
#